data_AF-A0AA95SIE3-F1
#
_entry.id   AF-A0AA95SIE3-F1
#
_cell.length_a   1.000
_cell.length_b   1.000
_cell.length_c   1.000
_cell.angle_alpha   90.00
_cell.angle_beta   90.00
_cell.angle_gamma   90.00
#
_symmetry.space_group_name_H-M   'P 1'
#
loop_
_entity.id
_entity.type
_entity.pdbx_description
1 polymer ?
#
loop_
_entity_poly.entity_id
_entity_poly.type
_entity_poly.pdbx_seq_one_letter_code
_entity_poly.pdbx_strand_id
1 'polypeptide(L)'
;MKDRWEMRQMKLQMAATNNVVTGDKSCILCNKDFEYAAIVSGEKNVEDLSSIYKGKVLTDQVVVLKKNIANNGALQIVDVEITVRCPHCQSNHRFNQFFTLQS
;
A
#
# COMPACT_ATOMS: atom_id res chain seq x y z
N MET A 1 -12.78 12.26 26.40
CA MET A 1 -11.78 12.74 25.42
C MET A 1 -10.80 11.65 24.97
N LYS A 2 -10.58 10.58 25.75
CA LYS A 2 -9.77 9.40 25.38
C LYS A 2 -10.35 8.64 24.17
N ASP A 3 -11.68 8.52 24.10
CA ASP A 3 -12.38 7.71 23.08
C ASP A 3 -12.27 8.24 21.65
N ARG A 4 -12.07 9.55 21.48
CA ARG A 4 -11.99 10.18 20.15
C ARG A 4 -10.64 9.89 19.47
N TRP A 5 -9.56 9.79 20.25
CA TRP A 5 -8.22 9.45 19.77
C TRP A 5 -8.10 7.96 19.45
N GLU A 6 -8.67 7.10 20.30
CA GLU A 6 -8.70 5.66 20.09
C GLU A 6 -9.54 5.28 18.86
N MET A 7 -10.71 5.90 18.66
CA MET A 7 -11.49 5.73 17.43
C MET A 7 -10.74 6.19 16.17
N ARG A 8 -9.96 7.27 16.25
CA ARG A 8 -9.16 7.75 15.11
C ARG A 8 -8.05 6.75 14.78
N GLN A 9 -7.33 6.26 15.78
CA GLN A 9 -6.28 5.24 15.61
C GLN A 9 -6.85 3.93 15.03
N MET A 10 -8.00 3.48 15.53
CA MET A 10 -8.65 2.26 15.04
C MET A 10 -9.16 2.42 13.60
N LYS A 11 -9.76 3.56 13.24
CA LYS A 11 -10.14 3.87 11.84
C LYS A 11 -8.94 3.94 10.91
N LEU A 12 -7.85 4.53 11.36
CA LEU A 12 -6.59 4.60 10.59
C LEU A 12 -5.98 3.21 10.39
N GLN A 13 -5.99 2.36 11.41
CA GLN A 13 -5.54 0.96 11.32
C GLN A 13 -6.40 0.14 10.35
N MET A 14 -7.73 0.30 10.38
CA MET A 14 -8.65 -0.39 9.45
C MET A 14 -8.54 0.12 8.01
N ALA A 15 -8.32 1.42 7.82
CA ALA A 15 -8.06 1.99 6.48
C ALA A 15 -6.71 1.52 5.92
N ALA A 16 -5.71 1.38 6.79
CA ALA A 16 -4.37 0.89 6.47
C ALA A 16 -4.38 -0.59 6.06
N THR A 17 -5.20 -1.46 6.67
CA THR A 17 -5.25 -2.89 6.31
C THR A 17 -5.97 -3.20 5.00
N ASN A 18 -6.99 -2.41 4.62
CA ASN A 18 -7.83 -2.76 3.47
C ASN A 18 -7.40 -2.11 2.15
N ASN A 19 -6.53 -1.10 2.17
CA ASN A 19 -6.21 -0.35 0.96
C ASN A 19 -4.73 -0.05 0.76
N VAL A 20 -3.85 -0.63 1.57
CA VAL A 20 -2.40 -0.47 1.43
C VAL A 20 -1.78 -1.83 1.18
N VAL A 21 -1.01 -1.92 0.11
CA VAL A 21 -0.21 -3.09 -0.22
C VAL A 21 1.21 -2.85 0.30
N THR A 22 1.71 -3.72 1.16
CA THR A 22 3.10 -3.63 1.64
C THR A 22 3.94 -4.79 1.12
N GLY A 23 5.24 -4.57 1.01
CA GLY A 23 6.19 -5.60 0.61
C GLY A 23 7.61 -5.07 0.63
N ASP A 24 8.53 -5.92 0.18
CA ASP A 24 9.95 -5.64 0.00
C ASP A 24 10.34 -5.68 -1.48
N LYS A 25 11.36 -4.90 -1.85
CA LYS A 25 11.99 -4.94 -3.16
C LYS A 25 13.49 -4.71 -3.07
N SER A 26 14.21 -5.40 -3.95
CA SER A 26 15.61 -5.13 -4.22
C SER A 26 15.75 -4.13 -5.36
N CYS A 27 16.55 -3.08 -5.15
CA CYS A 27 16.80 -2.11 -6.19
C CYS A 27 17.80 -2.67 -7.23
N ILE A 28 17.36 -2.92 -8.46
CA ILE A 28 18.23 -3.38 -9.56
C ILE A 28 19.42 -2.46 -9.86
N LEU A 29 19.36 -1.17 -9.48
CA LEU A 29 20.42 -0.20 -9.76
C LEU A 29 21.48 -0.17 -8.66
N CYS A 30 21.09 -0.14 -7.39
CA CYS A 30 22.02 -0.02 -6.26
C CYS A 30 22.14 -1.28 -5.40
N ASN A 31 21.42 -2.36 -5.75
CA ASN A 31 21.38 -3.65 -5.06
C ASN A 31 21.07 -3.55 -3.56
N LYS A 32 20.36 -2.49 -3.16
CA LYS A 32 19.87 -2.32 -1.79
C LYS A 32 18.40 -2.67 -1.72
N ASP A 33 18.05 -3.39 -0.68
CA ASP A 33 16.67 -3.74 -0.39
C ASP A 33 15.97 -2.58 0.32
N PHE A 34 14.69 -2.42 0.03
CA PHE A 34 13.83 -1.45 0.69
C PHE A 34 12.42 -1.99 0.84
N GLU A 35 11.76 -1.61 1.93
CA GLU A 35 10.36 -1.91 2.16
C GLU A 35 9.48 -0.78 1.60
N TYR A 36 8.29 -1.13 1.13
CA TYR A 36 7.33 -0.17 0.61
C TYR A 36 5.92 -0.38 1.16
N ALA A 37 5.13 0.68 1.09
CA ALA A 37 3.71 0.71 1.38
C ALA A 37 3.01 1.51 0.26
N ALA A 38 2.23 0.82 -0.56
CA ALA A 38 1.57 1.35 -1.74
C ALA A 38 0.06 1.54 -1.47
N ILE A 39 -0.42 2.77 -1.60
CA ILE A 39 -1.80 3.15 -1.30
C ILE A 39 -2.65 2.94 -2.54
N VAL A 40 -3.58 1.98 -2.50
CA VAL A 40 -4.42 1.60 -3.64
C VAL A 40 -5.76 2.34 -3.66
N SER A 41 -6.34 2.61 -2.48
CA SER A 41 -7.61 3.35 -2.32
C SER A 41 -7.72 4.00 -0.93
N GLY A 42 -8.65 4.95 -0.75
CA GLY A 42 -8.92 5.59 0.55
C GLY A 42 -8.44 7.04 0.68
N GLU A 43 -8.80 7.69 1.79
CA GLU A 43 -8.48 9.09 2.07
C GLU A 43 -6.96 9.32 2.13
N LYS A 44 -6.51 10.30 1.33
CA LYS A 44 -5.13 10.59 0.97
C LYS A 44 -4.33 11.31 2.06
N ASN A 45 -4.56 11.03 3.34
CA ASN A 45 -3.76 11.69 4.38
C ASN A 45 -2.42 10.95 4.58
N VAL A 46 -1.50 11.19 3.65
CA VAL A 46 -0.14 10.62 3.61
C VAL A 46 0.60 10.84 4.94
N GLU A 47 0.35 11.97 5.62
CA GLU A 47 0.93 12.29 6.92
C GLU A 47 0.53 11.29 8.01
N ASP A 48 -0.75 10.90 8.07
CA ASP A 48 -1.25 9.93 9.04
C ASP A 48 -0.70 8.51 8.72
N LEU A 49 -0.55 8.17 7.44
CA LEU A 49 0.01 6.87 7.01
C LEU A 49 1.52 6.76 7.24
N SER A 50 2.25 7.88 7.17
CA SER A 50 3.69 7.93 7.46
C SER A 50 4.03 7.49 8.89
N SER A 51 3.11 7.75 9.82
CA SER A 51 3.25 7.35 11.23
C SER A 51 3.06 5.84 11.42
N ILE A 52 2.22 5.21 10.58
CA ILE A 52 1.89 3.77 10.64
C ILE A 52 2.96 2.94 9.94
N TYR A 53 3.43 3.41 8.77
CA TYR A 53 4.38 2.70 7.92
C TYR A 53 5.82 3.23 8.07
N LYS A 54 6.20 3.58 9.30
CA LYS A 54 7.51 4.14 9.61
C LYS A 54 8.63 3.24 9.11
N GLY A 55 9.55 3.81 8.33
CA GLY A 55 10.68 3.08 7.73
C GLY A 55 10.39 2.50 6.34
N LYS A 56 9.13 2.46 5.89
CA LYS A 56 8.77 2.05 4.54
C LYS A 56 8.68 3.25 3.60
N VAL A 57 8.98 3.02 2.32
CA VAL A 57 8.73 4.00 1.27
C VAL A 57 7.24 4.02 0.96
N LEU A 58 6.60 5.17 1.16
CA LEU A 58 5.21 5.38 0.79
C LEU A 58 5.10 5.74 -0.69
N THR A 59 4.14 5.14 -1.38
CA THR A 59 3.76 5.53 -2.74
C THR A 59 2.24 5.53 -2.90
N ASP A 60 1.74 6.50 -3.63
CA ASP A 60 0.37 6.56 -4.14
C ASP A 60 0.32 6.31 -5.66
N GLN A 61 1.48 6.04 -6.28
CA GLN A 61 1.59 5.72 -7.70
C GLN A 61 1.22 4.26 -7.95
N VAL A 62 -0.08 3.99 -7.85
CA VAL A 62 -0.69 2.68 -8.06
C VAL A 62 -1.73 2.77 -9.17
N VAL A 63 -1.66 1.87 -10.14
CA VAL A 63 -2.63 1.74 -11.23
C VAL A 63 -3.32 0.39 -11.10
N VAL A 64 -4.65 0.39 -10.96
CA VAL A 64 -5.43 -0.84 -11.01
C VAL A 64 -5.52 -1.31 -12.46
N LEU A 65 -4.91 -2.45 -12.76
CA LEU A 65 -4.88 -3.04 -14.10
C LEU A 65 -6.14 -3.88 -14.34
N LYS A 66 -6.50 -4.74 -13.38
CA LYS A 66 -7.61 -5.68 -13.52
C LYS A 66 -8.28 -5.93 -12.18
N LYS A 67 -9.59 -6.11 -12.20
CA LYS A 67 -10.37 -6.63 -11.06
C LYS A 67 -11.07 -7.90 -11.50
N ASN A 68 -10.90 -8.97 -10.74
CA ASN A 68 -11.61 -10.23 -10.92
C ASN A 68 -12.42 -10.53 -9.67
N ILE A 69 -13.60 -11.09 -9.86
CA ILE A 69 -14.45 -11.58 -8.78
C ILE A 69 -14.33 -13.10 -8.76
N ALA A 70 -14.00 -13.64 -7.61
CA ALA A 70 -13.88 -15.08 -7.35
C ALA A 70 -14.81 -15.48 -6.20
N ASN A 71 -14.97 -16.79 -5.99
CA ASN A 71 -15.78 -17.37 -4.90
C ASN A 71 -17.22 -16.81 -4.84
N ASN A 72 -17.95 -16.87 -5.96
CA ASN A 72 -19.35 -16.46 -6.04
C ASN A 72 -19.64 -15.01 -5.58
N GLY A 73 -18.66 -14.10 -5.72
CA GLY A 73 -18.83 -12.70 -5.30
C GLY A 73 -18.12 -12.34 -4.00
N ALA A 74 -17.66 -13.33 -3.23
CA ALA A 74 -17.11 -13.11 -1.89
C ALA A 74 -15.64 -12.63 -1.88
N LEU A 75 -14.92 -12.74 -3.00
CA LEU A 75 -13.52 -12.34 -3.10
C LEU A 75 -13.30 -11.46 -4.32
N GLN A 76 -12.72 -10.28 -4.12
CA GLN A 76 -12.22 -9.46 -5.21
C GLN A 76 -10.69 -9.59 -5.28
N ILE A 77 -10.18 -10.05 -6.42
CA ILE A 77 -8.74 -10.07 -6.71
C ILE A 77 -8.43 -8.86 -7.58
N VAL A 78 -7.53 -8.01 -7.10
CA VAL A 78 -7.12 -6.79 -7.79
C VAL A 78 -5.67 -6.93 -8.23
N ASP A 79 -5.44 -6.79 -9.51
CA ASP A 79 -4.12 -6.67 -10.13
C ASP A 79 -3.74 -5.18 -10.20
N VAL A 80 -2.60 -4.82 -9.65
CA VAL A 80 -2.08 -3.46 -9.63
C VAL A 80 -0.66 -3.37 -10.17
N GLU A 81 -0.39 -2.32 -10.92
CA GLU A 81 0.96 -1.83 -11.18
C GLU A 81 1.33 -0.82 -10.10
N ILE A 82 2.45 -1.04 -9.41
CA ILE A 82 2.97 -0.17 -8.36
C ILE A 82 4.27 0.44 -8.85
N THR A 83 4.40 1.76 -8.72
CA THR A 83 5.68 2.47 -8.91
C THR A 83 6.21 2.96 -7.56
N VAL A 84 7.40 2.50 -7.16
CA VAL A 84 8.08 2.93 -5.93
C VAL A 84 9.43 3.55 -6.26
N ARG A 85 9.77 4.67 -5.63
CA ARG A 85 11.08 5.31 -5.76
C ARG A 85 12.05 4.75 -4.73
N CYS A 86 13.17 4.18 -5.17
CA CYS A 86 14.20 3.64 -4.27
C CYS A 86 14.73 4.76 -3.35
N PRO A 87 14.78 4.57 -2.02
CA PRO A 87 15.22 5.62 -1.10
C PRO A 87 16.73 5.86 -1.17
N HIS A 88 17.50 4.91 -1.69
CA HIS A 88 18.96 4.96 -1.72
C HIS A 88 19.55 5.62 -2.98
N CYS A 89 18.98 5.33 -4.16
CA CYS A 89 19.49 5.85 -5.44
C CYS A 89 18.43 6.57 -6.27
N GLN A 90 17.22 6.75 -5.72
CA GLN A 90 16.15 7.55 -6.30
C GLN A 90 15.61 7.05 -7.66
N SER A 91 15.96 5.83 -8.07
CA SER A 91 15.41 5.16 -9.27
C SER A 91 13.97 4.73 -9.04
N ASN A 92 13.17 4.75 -10.11
CA ASN A 92 11.79 4.26 -10.07
C ASN A 92 11.75 2.76 -10.36
N HIS A 93 11.02 2.02 -9.54
CA HIS A 93 10.77 0.59 -9.68
C HIS A 93 9.29 0.38 -9.95
N ARG A 94 8.97 -0.16 -11.12
CA ARG A 94 7.61 -0.46 -11.55
C ARG A 94 7.43 -1.97 -11.62
N PHE A 95 6.39 -2.50 -10.97
CA PHE A 95 6.11 -3.93 -10.92
C PHE A 95 4.64 -4.19 -10.66
N ASN A 96 4.18 -5.40 -10.99
CA ASN A 96 2.80 -5.81 -10.77
C ASN A 96 2.64 -6.62 -9.47
N GLN A 97 1.50 -6.50 -8.83
CA GLN A 97 1.15 -7.25 -7.64
C GLN A 97 -0.35 -7.55 -7.60
N PHE A 98 -0.69 -8.73 -7.09
CA PHE A 98 -2.08 -9.12 -6.83
C PHE A 98 -2.37 -8.97 -5.35
N PHE A 99 -3.55 -8.43 -5.01
CA PHE A 99 -4.04 -8.45 -3.65
C PHE A 99 -5.53 -8.77 -3.62
N THR A 100 -5.98 -9.37 -2.52
CA THR A 100 -7.37 -9.74 -2.30
C THR A 100 -8.06 -8.69 -1.42
N LEU A 101 -9.19 -8.18 -1.90
CA LEU A 101 -10.14 -7.41 -1.10
C LEU A 101 -11.27 -8.35 -0.66
N GLN A 102 -11.50 -8.43 0.65
CA GLN A 102 -12.73 -9.02 1.17
C GLN A 102 -13.88 -8.02 0.97
N SER A 103 -15.01 -8.51 0.46
CA SER A 103 -16.24 -7.72 0.25
C SER A 103 -16.94 -7.40 1.56
#